data_AF-A0A7V3FSB8-F1
#
_entry.id   AF-A0A7V3FSB8-F1
#
_cell.length_a   1.000
_cell.length_b   1.000
_cell.length_c   1.000
_cell.angle_alpha   90.00
_cell.angle_beta   90.00
_cell.angle_gamma   90.00
#
_symmetry.space_group_name_H-M   'P 1'
#
loop_
_entity.id
_entity.type
_entity.pdbx_description
1 polymer ?
#
loop_
_entity_poly.entity_id
_entity_poly.type
_entity_poly.pdbx_seq_one_letter_code
_entity_poly.pdbx_strand_id
1 'polypeptide(L)'
;MECNEAQALVSAALDKETLDAASLQTAKEHCRSCESCNAFVRTLAAVQRQPKPEPPADLPDRIIARVRAEAAAQQVAATAAPASATPAGPSAERRLDPRAIWRDPKKRAAAAAWASAAAVVLVVAGIATYSGVRQILIPPLASEAQREVVVLDSAAPESSSQPYNGAGATAQQSDGSVAGTATAASTGYISVNGTVYRYAGLVQGIDSATLRRVGSANTALDAAADPPASIDVLASPDLTRVFVSREQSETVYAFDRVTRLYSNTVYVQRSGDIARFGEWPSLPSGIPQPQTPEGSPTFTPDGQDASGVTVYRRTGSSADSGIAIAPGSPASDPAAGNPGWTWWEPLQTP
;
A
#
# COMPACT_ATOMS: atom_id res chain seq x y z
N MET A 1 6.98 -31.35 -21.30
CA MET A 1 6.46 -30.23 -20.50
C MET A 1 5.46 -30.79 -19.53
N GLU A 2 5.61 -30.48 -18.26
CA GLU A 2 4.72 -30.93 -17.19
C GLU A 2 3.42 -30.11 -17.19
N CYS A 3 2.32 -30.71 -16.75
CA CYS A 3 1.01 -30.02 -16.73
C CYS A 3 1.04 -28.72 -15.91
N ASN A 4 1.70 -28.73 -14.76
CA ASN A 4 1.79 -27.55 -13.88
C ASN A 4 2.57 -26.41 -14.54
N GLU A 5 3.62 -26.73 -15.28
CA GLU A 5 4.44 -25.75 -16.01
C GLU A 5 3.64 -25.11 -17.16
N ALA A 6 2.91 -25.93 -17.93
CA ALA A 6 2.03 -25.43 -18.99
C ALA A 6 0.90 -24.54 -18.43
N GLN A 7 0.30 -24.93 -17.30
CA GLN A 7 -0.74 -24.14 -16.63
C GLN A 7 -0.19 -22.80 -16.11
N ALA A 8 1.01 -22.79 -15.53
CA ALA A 8 1.67 -21.57 -15.07
C ALA A 8 1.95 -20.60 -16.22
N LEU A 9 2.52 -21.08 -17.32
CA LEU A 9 2.81 -20.26 -18.51
C LEU A 9 1.53 -19.68 -19.16
N VAL A 10 0.46 -20.47 -19.22
CA VAL A 10 -0.82 -19.98 -19.76
C VAL A 10 -1.47 -18.95 -18.85
N SER A 11 -1.35 -19.11 -17.52
CA SER A 11 -1.88 -18.16 -16.54
C SER A 11 -1.11 -16.83 -16.59
N ALA A 12 0.22 -16.88 -16.59
CA ALA A 12 1.07 -15.71 -16.75
C ALA A 12 0.80 -14.96 -18.07
N ALA A 13 0.57 -15.69 -19.18
CA ALA A 13 0.20 -15.07 -20.45
C ALA A 13 -1.16 -14.34 -20.37
N LEU A 14 -2.08 -14.87 -19.56
CA LEU A 14 -3.40 -14.29 -19.35
C LEU A 14 -3.32 -12.96 -18.59
N ASP A 15 -2.41 -12.90 -17.62
CA ASP A 15 -2.11 -11.71 -16.81
C ASP A 15 -1.22 -10.68 -17.55
N LYS A 16 -0.97 -10.91 -18.85
CA LYS A 16 -0.17 -10.07 -19.76
C LYS A 16 1.30 -9.94 -19.34
N GLU A 17 1.84 -10.94 -18.66
CA GLU A 17 3.27 -11.00 -18.38
C GLU A 17 4.08 -11.19 -19.68
N THR A 18 5.29 -10.62 -19.72
CA THR A 18 6.19 -10.79 -20.86
C THR A 18 6.84 -12.17 -20.80
N LEU A 19 6.37 -13.10 -21.63
CA LEU A 19 6.90 -14.46 -21.73
C LEU A 19 7.66 -14.68 -23.03
N ASP A 20 8.61 -15.61 -23.00
CA ASP A 20 9.25 -16.12 -24.20
C ASP A 20 8.22 -16.77 -25.15
N ALA A 21 8.25 -16.40 -26.42
CA ALA A 21 7.25 -16.81 -27.40
C ALA A 21 7.31 -18.31 -27.71
N ALA A 22 8.51 -18.92 -27.69
CA ALA A 22 8.68 -20.34 -27.95
C ALA A 22 8.10 -21.17 -26.79
N SER A 23 8.39 -20.79 -25.55
CA SER A 23 7.87 -21.44 -24.34
C SER A 23 6.34 -21.39 -24.27
N LEU A 24 5.75 -20.22 -24.58
CA LEU A 24 4.29 -20.07 -24.65
C LEU A 24 3.68 -20.93 -25.76
N GLN A 25 4.35 -21.06 -26.90
CA GLN A 25 3.89 -21.92 -27.99
C GLN A 25 3.91 -23.40 -27.60
N THR A 26 4.98 -23.87 -26.95
CA THR A 26 5.06 -25.24 -26.42
C THR A 26 3.97 -25.52 -25.38
N ALA A 27 3.69 -24.57 -24.48
CA ALA A 27 2.60 -24.70 -23.52
C ALA A 27 1.22 -24.79 -24.20
N LYS A 28 0.97 -23.97 -25.22
CA LYS A 28 -0.28 -24.02 -26.01
C LYS A 28 -0.45 -25.35 -26.72
N GLU A 29 0.62 -25.92 -27.28
CA GLU A 29 0.59 -27.24 -27.91
C GLU A 29 0.27 -28.33 -26.90
N HIS A 30 0.91 -28.31 -25.73
CA HIS A 30 0.61 -29.24 -24.63
C HIS A 30 -0.85 -29.17 -24.19
N CYS A 31 -1.40 -27.96 -24.00
CA CYS A 31 -2.81 -27.76 -23.62
C CYS A 31 -3.83 -28.24 -24.67
N ARG A 32 -3.42 -28.42 -25.93
CA ARG A 32 -4.27 -29.01 -26.98
C ARG A 32 -4.30 -30.53 -26.93
N SER A 33 -3.19 -31.17 -26.58
CA SER A 33 -3.07 -32.64 -26.53
C SER A 33 -3.39 -33.26 -25.18
N CYS A 34 -3.26 -32.50 -24.08
CA CYS A 34 -3.51 -32.98 -22.72
C CYS A 34 -4.92 -32.59 -22.25
N GLU A 35 -5.76 -33.57 -21.91
CA GLU A 35 -7.17 -33.38 -21.53
C GLU A 35 -7.33 -32.50 -20.28
N SER A 36 -6.52 -32.70 -19.24
CA SER A 36 -6.59 -31.92 -17.99
C SER A 36 -6.21 -30.46 -18.21
N CYS A 37 -5.15 -30.20 -18.98
CA CYS A 37 -4.75 -28.85 -19.36
C CYS A 37 -5.78 -28.18 -20.28
N ASN A 38 -6.45 -28.93 -21.14
CA ASN A 38 -7.53 -28.40 -21.96
C ASN A 38 -8.72 -27.96 -21.11
N ALA A 39 -9.13 -28.78 -20.15
CA ALA A 39 -10.20 -28.46 -19.20
C ALA A 39 -9.87 -27.19 -18.41
N PHE A 40 -8.62 -27.04 -17.95
CA PHE A 40 -8.14 -25.84 -17.29
C PHE A 40 -8.29 -24.58 -18.16
N VAL A 41 -7.82 -24.62 -19.41
CA VAL A 41 -7.93 -23.48 -20.35
C VAL A 41 -9.39 -23.10 -20.62
N ARG A 42 -10.28 -24.09 -20.73
CA ARG A 42 -11.72 -23.84 -20.90
C ARG A 42 -12.34 -23.15 -19.68
N THR A 43 -11.97 -23.55 -18.47
CA THR A 43 -12.41 -22.91 -17.24
C THR A 43 -11.91 -21.47 -17.14
N LEU A 44 -10.64 -21.22 -17.43
CA LEU A 44 -10.09 -19.86 -17.49
C LEU A 44 -10.85 -18.99 -18.50
N ALA A 45 -11.10 -19.51 -19.70
CA ALA A 45 -11.86 -18.79 -20.72
C ALA A 45 -13.31 -18.52 -20.29
N ALA A 46 -13.93 -19.40 -19.50
CA ALA A 46 -15.27 -19.20 -18.95
C ALA A 46 -15.29 -18.09 -17.88
N VAL A 47 -14.28 -18.05 -17.00
CA VAL A 47 -14.13 -17.00 -15.99
C VAL A 47 -13.92 -15.63 -16.65
N GLN A 48 -13.09 -15.54 -17.69
CA GLN A 48 -12.86 -14.29 -18.40
C GLN A 48 -14.07 -13.73 -19.13
N ARG A 49 -15.03 -14.60 -19.50
CA ARG A 49 -16.28 -14.19 -20.15
C ARG A 49 -17.35 -13.77 -19.18
N GLN A 50 -17.13 -13.90 -17.87
CA GLN A 50 -18.08 -13.39 -16.89
C GLN A 50 -18.23 -11.87 -17.08
N PRO A 51 -19.46 -11.34 -16.99
CA PRO A 51 -19.67 -9.90 -17.05
C PRO A 51 -18.85 -9.24 -15.95
N LYS A 52 -18.12 -8.19 -16.31
CA LYS A 52 -17.39 -7.40 -15.32
C LYS A 52 -18.43 -6.85 -14.33
N PRO A 53 -18.19 -6.94 -13.01
CA PRO A 53 -19.09 -6.33 -12.05
C PRO A 53 -19.20 -4.84 -12.37
N GLU A 54 -20.43 -4.39 -12.58
CA GLU A 54 -20.69 -2.99 -12.88
C GLU A 54 -20.45 -2.19 -11.59
N PRO A 55 -19.58 -1.17 -11.62
CA PRO A 55 -19.38 -0.34 -10.44
C PRO A 55 -20.68 0.41 -10.11
N PRO A 56 -20.91 0.75 -8.82
CA PRO A 56 -22.00 1.64 -8.46
C PRO A 56 -21.98 2.92 -9.30
N ALA A 57 -23.15 3.37 -9.78
CA ALA A 57 -23.26 4.50 -10.70
C ALA A 57 -22.68 5.81 -10.14
N ASP A 58 -22.62 5.95 -8.81
CA ASP A 58 -22.09 7.10 -8.07
C ASP A 58 -20.56 7.04 -7.85
N LEU A 59 -19.91 5.91 -8.14
CA LEU A 59 -18.48 5.73 -7.89
C LEU A 59 -17.59 6.75 -8.63
N PRO A 60 -17.82 7.06 -9.92
CA PRO A 60 -17.01 8.06 -10.64
C PRO A 60 -17.12 9.45 -9.99
N ASP A 61 -18.33 9.87 -9.61
CA ASP A 61 -18.58 11.16 -8.97
C ASP A 61 -17.90 11.24 -7.61
N ARG A 62 -17.93 10.16 -6.83
CA ARG A 62 -17.22 10.07 -5.55
C ARG A 62 -15.70 10.17 -5.72
N ILE A 63 -15.14 9.52 -6.73
CA ILE A 63 -13.71 9.61 -7.05
C ILE A 63 -13.35 11.04 -7.47
N ILE A 64 -14.11 11.65 -8.37
CA ILE A 64 -13.87 13.04 -8.84
C ILE A 64 -13.97 14.03 -7.67
N ALA A 65 -14.98 13.89 -6.82
CA ALA A 65 -15.15 14.72 -5.64
C ALA A 65 -13.94 14.59 -4.69
N ARG A 66 -13.43 13.37 -4.49
CA ARG A 66 -12.26 13.13 -3.64
C ARG A 66 -10.98 13.73 -4.23
N VAL A 67 -10.74 13.53 -5.52
CA VAL A 67 -9.57 14.10 -6.23
C VAL A 67 -9.60 15.63 -6.19
N ARG A 68 -10.76 16.26 -6.37
CA ARG A 68 -10.91 17.72 -6.26
C ARG A 68 -10.63 18.22 -4.84
N ALA A 69 -11.14 17.52 -3.83
CA ALA A 69 -10.88 17.87 -2.43
C ALA A 69 -9.38 17.79 -2.10
N GLU A 70 -8.69 16.77 -2.60
CA GLU A 70 -7.25 16.61 -2.42
C GLU A 70 -6.44 17.69 -3.14
N ALA A 71 -6.79 18.00 -4.40
CA ALA A 71 -6.17 19.09 -5.14
C ALA A 71 -6.35 20.46 -4.46
N ALA A 72 -7.54 20.73 -3.90
CA ALA A 72 -7.80 21.95 -3.14
C ALA A 72 -6.96 22.01 -1.86
N ALA A 73 -6.85 20.90 -1.12
CA ALA A 73 -6.00 20.81 0.07
C ALA A 73 -4.52 21.10 -0.25
N GLN A 74 -4.01 20.56 -1.36
CA GLN A 74 -2.64 20.82 -1.82
C GLN A 74 -2.40 22.30 -2.18
N GLN A 75 -3.38 22.98 -2.79
CA GLN A 75 -3.27 24.41 -3.12
C GLN A 75 -3.22 25.30 -1.87
N VAL A 76 -4.03 24.99 -0.84
CA VAL A 76 -4.01 25.71 0.44
C VAL A 76 -2.67 25.50 1.16
N ALA A 77 -2.14 24.26 1.15
CA ALA A 77 -0.83 23.99 1.72
C ALA A 77 0.29 24.76 1.00
N ALA A 78 0.22 24.90 -0.33
CA ALA A 78 1.19 25.65 -1.10
C ALA A 78 1.16 27.17 -0.83
N THR A 79 -0.02 27.75 -0.60
CA THR A 79 -0.16 29.18 -0.25
C THR A 79 0.14 29.49 1.21
N ALA A 80 -0.02 28.53 2.12
CA ALA A 80 0.31 28.67 3.54
C ALA A 80 1.82 28.53 3.84
N ALA A 81 2.65 28.14 2.86
CA ALA A 81 4.10 28.13 3.01
C ALA A 81 4.60 29.56 3.24
N PRO A 82 5.15 29.90 4.42
CA PRO A 82 5.59 31.26 4.70
C PRO A 82 6.68 31.66 3.72
N ALA A 83 6.52 32.84 3.11
CA ALA A 83 7.54 33.53 2.32
C ALA A 83 8.69 34.00 3.24
N SER A 84 9.36 33.07 3.91
CA SER A 84 10.61 33.31 4.63
C SER A 84 11.80 33.16 3.67
N ALA A 85 11.69 33.78 2.50
CA ALA A 85 12.84 34.13 1.68
C ALA A 85 13.02 35.64 1.82
N THR A 86 13.69 36.06 2.89
CA THR A 86 14.25 37.41 2.97
C THR A 86 15.12 37.60 1.73
N PRO A 87 14.83 38.58 0.84
CA PRO A 87 15.74 38.90 -0.23
C PRO A 87 17.03 39.41 0.42
N ALA A 88 18.09 38.60 0.35
CA ALA A 88 19.44 39.07 0.64
C ALA A 88 19.67 40.31 -0.24
N GLY A 89 20.00 41.44 0.38
CA GLY A 89 20.11 42.73 -0.27
C GLY A 89 21.05 42.74 -1.48
N PRO A 90 21.02 43.81 -2.29
CA PRO A 90 21.80 43.92 -3.53
C PRO A 90 23.29 43.81 -3.23
N SER A 91 23.80 42.59 -3.31
CA SER A 91 25.22 42.31 -3.26
C SER A 91 25.78 42.84 -4.58
N ALA A 92 26.62 43.86 -4.47
CA ALA A 92 27.34 44.50 -5.55
C ALA A 92 27.70 43.48 -6.64
N GLU A 93 27.30 43.77 -7.87
CA GLU A 93 27.62 42.99 -9.07
C GLU A 93 29.14 42.89 -9.23
N ARG A 94 29.73 41.91 -8.53
CA ARG A 94 31.10 41.51 -8.75
C ARG A 94 31.09 40.78 -10.06
N ARG A 95 31.43 41.49 -11.15
CA ARG A 95 31.67 40.90 -12.47
C ARG A 95 32.65 39.73 -12.30
N LEU A 96 32.10 38.53 -12.21
CA LEU A 96 32.85 37.29 -12.16
C LEU A 96 33.42 37.10 -13.56
N ASP A 97 34.73 37.27 -13.68
CA ASP A 97 35.45 36.91 -14.89
C ASP A 97 35.22 35.40 -15.13
N PRO A 98 34.51 35.01 -16.20
CA PRO A 98 34.15 33.62 -16.45
C PRO A 98 35.39 32.72 -16.57
N ARG A 99 36.56 33.27 -16.89
CA ARG A 99 37.80 32.49 -17.00
C ARG A 99 38.42 32.14 -15.64
N ALA A 100 38.11 32.88 -14.57
CA ALA A 100 38.63 32.62 -13.23
C ALA A 100 37.97 31.40 -12.57
N ILE A 101 36.72 31.10 -12.90
CA ILE A 101 35.97 29.94 -12.35
C ILE A 101 36.58 28.62 -12.84
N TRP A 102 37.14 28.59 -14.05
CA TRP A 102 37.70 27.37 -14.62
C TRP A 102 39.10 27.03 -14.12
N ARG A 103 39.81 27.90 -13.40
CA ARG A 103 41.16 27.59 -12.89
C ARG A 103 41.20 27.03 -11.47
N ASP A 104 40.12 27.19 -10.71
CA ASP A 104 40.08 26.80 -9.30
C ASP A 104 39.28 25.48 -9.12
N PRO A 105 39.95 24.37 -8.74
CA PRO A 105 39.32 23.04 -8.67
C PRO A 105 38.16 22.98 -7.66
N LYS A 106 38.18 23.81 -6.60
CA LYS A 106 37.10 23.88 -5.62
C LYS A 106 35.84 24.56 -6.17
N LYS A 107 35.99 25.49 -7.12
CA LYS A 107 34.87 26.21 -7.76
C LYS A 107 34.23 25.40 -8.90
N ARG A 108 34.95 24.46 -9.50
CA ARG A 108 34.40 23.51 -10.48
C ARG A 108 33.36 22.57 -9.86
N ALA A 109 33.56 22.11 -8.63
CA ALA A 109 32.60 21.27 -7.94
C ALA A 109 31.29 22.01 -7.63
N ALA A 110 31.38 23.28 -7.22
CA ALA A 110 30.21 24.13 -7.02
C ALA A 110 29.47 24.40 -8.33
N ALA A 111 30.19 24.74 -9.42
CA ALA A 111 29.57 24.98 -10.72
C ALA A 111 28.86 23.74 -11.30
N ALA A 112 29.40 22.53 -11.06
CA ALA A 112 28.75 21.28 -11.46
C ALA A 112 27.43 21.04 -10.71
N ALA A 113 27.36 21.38 -9.42
CA ALA A 113 26.14 21.26 -8.62
C ALA A 113 25.02 22.22 -9.08
N TRP A 114 25.38 23.43 -9.54
CA TRP A 114 24.41 24.39 -10.09
C TRP A 114 23.95 23.99 -11.51
N ALA A 115 24.81 23.37 -12.32
CA ALA A 115 24.44 22.87 -13.64
C ALA A 115 23.38 21.74 -13.58
N SER A 116 23.44 20.87 -12.56
CA SER A 116 22.42 19.84 -12.34
C SER A 116 21.05 20.43 -11.97
N ALA A 117 21.00 21.51 -11.19
CA ALA A 117 19.75 22.16 -10.81
C ALA A 117 19.04 22.81 -12.02
N ALA A 118 19.80 23.44 -12.92
CA ALA A 118 19.25 24.03 -14.15
C ALA A 118 18.70 22.98 -15.13
N ALA A 119 19.33 21.80 -15.20
CA ALA A 119 18.85 20.70 -16.05
C ALA A 119 17.49 20.14 -15.58
N VAL A 120 17.28 20.03 -14.27
CA VAL A 120 16.00 19.55 -13.70
C VAL A 120 14.85 20.52 -14.00
N VAL A 121 15.11 21.84 -13.90
CA VAL A 121 14.09 22.87 -14.21
C VAL A 121 13.71 22.84 -15.70
N LEU A 122 14.67 22.62 -16.60
CA LEU A 122 14.39 22.49 -18.05
C LEU A 122 13.61 21.22 -18.40
N VAL A 123 13.86 20.10 -17.71
CA VAL A 123 13.10 18.86 -17.91
C VAL A 123 11.64 19.02 -17.43
N VAL A 124 11.42 19.65 -16.27
CA VAL A 124 10.06 19.90 -15.76
C VAL A 124 9.28 20.87 -16.64
N ALA A 125 9.93 21.94 -17.14
CA ALA A 125 9.31 22.88 -18.08
C ALA A 125 9.03 22.24 -19.46
N GLY A 126 9.89 21.33 -19.92
CA GLY A 126 9.69 20.55 -21.16
C GLY A 126 8.51 19.58 -21.08
N ILE A 127 8.30 18.94 -19.93
CA ILE A 127 7.16 18.02 -19.71
C ILE A 127 5.84 18.80 -19.66
N ALA A 128 5.82 19.97 -19.02
CA ALA A 128 4.62 20.81 -18.94
C ALA A 128 4.20 21.41 -20.31
N THR A 129 5.16 21.66 -21.21
CA THR A 129 4.86 22.16 -22.56
C THR A 129 4.42 21.04 -23.52
N TYR A 130 4.91 19.81 -23.35
CA TYR A 130 4.51 18.66 -24.18
C TYR A 130 3.06 18.22 -23.95
N SER A 131 2.55 18.30 -22.73
CA SER A 131 1.14 17.99 -22.42
C SER A 131 0.16 19.04 -22.94
N GLY A 132 0.54 20.32 -22.97
CA GLY A 132 -0.28 21.42 -23.51
C GLY A 132 -0.46 21.38 -25.03
N VAL A 133 0.58 21.00 -25.79
CA VAL A 133 0.51 20.95 -27.27
C VAL A 133 -0.37 19.80 -27.77
N ARG A 134 -0.52 18.72 -27.01
CA ARG A 134 -1.37 17.57 -27.40
C ARG A 134 -2.87 17.88 -27.36
N GLN A 135 -3.31 18.88 -26.60
CA GLN A 135 -4.73 19.29 -26.56
C GLN A 135 -5.14 20.22 -27.72
N ILE A 136 -4.19 20.81 -28.45
CA ILE A 136 -4.49 21.75 -29.55
C ILE A 136 -4.59 21.03 -30.91
N LEU A 137 -4.09 19.79 -31.02
CA LEU A 137 -4.01 19.04 -32.28
C LEU A 137 -5.07 17.94 -32.47
N ILE A 138 -6.00 17.76 -31.52
CA ILE A 138 -7.12 16.82 -31.70
C ILE A 138 -8.41 17.65 -31.83
N PRO A 139 -8.92 17.86 -33.06
CA PRO A 139 -10.19 18.53 -33.23
C PRO A 139 -11.32 17.67 -32.65
N PRO A 140 -12.33 18.27 -31.99
CA PRO A 140 -13.52 17.55 -31.57
C PRO A 140 -14.35 17.18 -32.82
N LEU A 141 -14.60 15.89 -33.01
CA LEU A 141 -15.60 15.43 -33.98
C LEU A 141 -16.99 15.74 -33.43
N ALA A 142 -17.65 16.72 -34.05
CA ALA A 142 -19.06 17.01 -33.85
C ALA A 142 -19.92 16.03 -34.68
N SER A 143 -20.75 15.27 -33.96
CA SER A 143 -22.17 14.92 -34.15
C SER A 143 -22.83 14.71 -35.54
N GLU A 144 -23.84 13.82 -35.50
CA GLU A 144 -24.97 13.53 -36.43
C GLU A 144 -24.74 12.31 -37.36
N ALA A 145 -25.65 11.35 -37.57
CA ALA A 145 -27.10 11.25 -37.33
C ALA A 145 -27.59 9.77 -37.33
N GLN A 146 -28.84 9.57 -36.87
CA GLN A 146 -29.82 8.54 -37.32
C GLN A 146 -29.58 7.04 -37.05
N ARG A 147 -30.36 6.48 -36.12
CA ARG A 147 -31.32 5.38 -36.36
C ARG A 147 -32.14 5.15 -35.08
N GLU A 148 -33.38 5.61 -35.05
CA GLU A 148 -34.59 4.98 -35.60
C GLU A 148 -35.34 4.25 -34.48
N VAL A 149 -36.54 4.77 -34.25
CA VAL A 149 -37.53 4.41 -33.26
C VAL A 149 -38.19 3.09 -33.68
N VAL A 150 -38.26 2.11 -32.78
CA VAL A 150 -39.33 1.12 -32.78
C VAL A 150 -39.99 1.14 -31.40
N VAL A 151 -41.22 1.64 -31.43
CA VAL A 151 -42.23 1.60 -30.38
C VAL A 151 -42.68 0.15 -30.20
N LEU A 152 -42.73 -0.33 -28.96
CA LEU A 152 -43.67 -1.37 -28.57
C LEU A 152 -44.23 -1.03 -27.19
N ASP A 153 -45.49 -0.60 -27.26
CA ASP A 153 -46.45 -0.43 -26.18
C ASP A 153 -46.43 -1.59 -25.17
N SER A 154 -46.47 -1.26 -23.88
CA SER A 154 -47.12 -2.08 -22.87
C SER A 154 -47.58 -1.19 -21.73
N ALA A 155 -48.89 -1.25 -21.51
CA ALA A 155 -49.72 -0.37 -20.70
C ALA A 155 -49.44 -0.45 -19.18
N ALA A 156 -49.86 0.63 -18.52
CA ALA A 156 -49.86 0.90 -17.09
C ALA A 156 -50.84 -0.03 -16.29
N PRO A 157 -50.96 0.05 -14.94
CA PRO A 157 -51.39 1.27 -14.25
C PRO A 157 -50.62 1.67 -12.97
N GLU A 158 -50.44 2.98 -12.86
CA GLU A 158 -50.65 3.86 -11.70
C GLU A 158 -50.83 3.24 -10.31
N SER A 159 -50.00 3.68 -9.35
CA SER A 159 -50.41 3.80 -7.95
C SER A 159 -49.70 4.98 -7.26
N SER A 160 -50.51 6.04 -7.08
CA SER A 160 -50.57 6.97 -5.95
C SER A 160 -49.28 7.59 -5.40
N SER A 161 -49.11 8.87 -5.72
CA SER A 161 -48.44 9.88 -4.94
C SER A 161 -49.14 10.12 -3.59
N GLN A 162 -48.38 10.14 -2.49
CA GLN A 162 -48.75 10.81 -1.24
C GLN A 162 -47.68 11.84 -0.87
N PRO A 163 -48.05 13.10 -0.55
CA PRO A 163 -47.14 14.08 0.01
C PRO A 163 -47.09 13.94 1.54
N TYR A 164 -45.92 13.67 2.10
CA TYR A 164 -45.70 13.77 3.55
C TYR A 164 -45.05 15.13 3.88
N ASN A 165 -45.87 16.03 4.41
CA ASN A 165 -45.45 17.19 5.19
C ASN A 165 -45.52 16.80 6.67
N GLY A 166 -44.42 17.01 7.41
CA GLY A 166 -44.38 16.74 8.84
C GLY A 166 -43.13 17.30 9.48
N ALA A 167 -43.13 18.62 9.72
CA ALA A 167 -42.20 19.28 10.61
C ALA A 167 -42.29 18.68 12.02
N GLY A 168 -41.13 18.43 12.62
CA GLY A 168 -41.00 17.88 13.97
C GLY A 168 -39.55 17.92 14.43
N ALA A 169 -38.97 19.12 14.52
CA ALA A 169 -37.69 19.34 15.17
C ALA A 169 -37.89 19.22 16.69
N THR A 170 -37.46 18.10 17.26
CA THR A 170 -37.10 18.01 18.67
C THR A 170 -35.62 17.67 18.76
N ALA A 171 -34.85 18.66 19.20
CA ALA A 171 -33.47 18.51 19.62
C ALA A 171 -33.43 17.55 20.80
N GLN A 172 -33.08 16.30 20.52
CA GLN A 172 -32.77 15.31 21.55
C GLN A 172 -31.28 15.43 21.85
N GLN A 173 -31.01 16.15 22.93
CA GLN A 173 -29.71 16.25 23.58
C GLN A 173 -29.33 14.84 24.06
N SER A 174 -28.55 14.13 23.24
CA SER A 174 -27.97 12.84 23.59
C SER A 174 -26.80 13.07 24.54
N ASP A 175 -27.03 12.71 25.80
CA ASP A 175 -26.00 12.47 26.79
C ASP A 175 -24.87 11.62 26.18
N GLY A 176 -23.64 12.10 26.35
CA GLY A 176 -22.42 11.49 25.87
C GLY A 176 -22.15 10.15 26.56
N SER A 177 -22.86 9.12 26.13
CA SER A 177 -22.39 7.75 26.26
C SER A 177 -21.28 7.59 25.23
N VAL A 178 -20.03 7.71 25.68
CA VAL A 178 -18.85 7.37 24.90
C VAL A 178 -18.98 5.89 24.59
N ALA A 179 -19.59 5.57 23.45
CA ALA A 179 -19.65 4.22 22.93
C ALA A 179 -18.20 3.78 22.74
N GLY A 180 -17.69 3.01 23.71
CA GLY A 180 -16.41 2.35 23.61
C GLY A 180 -16.45 1.55 22.32
N THR A 181 -15.77 2.05 21.29
CA THR A 181 -15.69 1.39 20.00
C THR A 181 -14.94 0.11 20.29
N ALA A 182 -15.66 -1.01 20.33
CA ALA A 182 -15.06 -2.32 20.55
C ALA A 182 -13.99 -2.49 19.47
N THR A 183 -12.72 -2.43 19.90
CA THR A 183 -11.59 -2.59 19.00
C THR A 183 -11.69 -3.99 18.43
N ALA A 184 -11.80 -4.11 17.10
CA ALA A 184 -11.85 -5.40 16.44
C ALA A 184 -10.63 -6.22 16.85
N ALA A 185 -10.86 -7.47 17.28
CA ALA A 185 -9.79 -8.37 17.68
C ALA A 185 -8.81 -8.56 16.51
N SER A 186 -7.51 -8.43 16.78
CA SER A 186 -6.47 -8.62 15.77
C SER A 186 -6.33 -10.10 15.38
N THR A 187 -5.74 -10.36 14.21
CA THR A 187 -5.17 -11.68 13.89
C THR A 187 -4.12 -12.08 14.94
N GLY A 188 -3.82 -13.37 15.11
CA GLY A 188 -2.70 -13.78 15.97
C GLY A 188 -1.37 -13.18 15.48
N TYR A 189 -0.64 -12.46 16.34
CA TYR A 189 0.70 -11.96 16.06
C TYR A 189 1.66 -12.43 17.15
N ILE A 190 2.94 -12.53 16.79
CA ILE A 190 4.05 -12.66 17.75
C ILE A 190 5.17 -11.68 17.38
N SER A 191 5.98 -11.31 18.35
CA SER A 191 7.21 -10.54 18.15
C SER A 191 8.42 -11.40 18.50
N VAL A 192 9.41 -11.45 17.62
CA VAL A 192 10.65 -12.22 17.79
C VAL A 192 11.82 -11.27 17.54
N ASN A 193 12.61 -10.99 18.56
CA ASN A 193 13.68 -9.98 18.51
C ASN A 193 13.20 -8.62 17.95
N GLY A 194 11.97 -8.25 18.30
CA GLY A 194 11.30 -7.03 17.85
C GLY A 194 10.68 -7.08 16.45
N THR A 195 10.82 -8.17 15.69
CA THR A 195 10.19 -8.33 14.36
C THR A 195 8.83 -9.01 14.50
N VAL A 196 7.82 -8.47 13.84
CA VAL A 196 6.45 -9.00 13.90
C VAL A 196 6.23 -10.10 12.86
N TYR A 197 5.58 -11.17 13.32
CA TYR A 197 5.10 -12.26 12.47
C TYR A 197 3.60 -12.47 12.71
N ARG A 198 2.85 -12.72 11.63
CA ARG A 198 1.40 -12.93 11.62
C ARG A 198 1.09 -14.41 11.52
N TYR A 199 0.15 -14.87 12.32
CA TYR A 199 -0.30 -16.26 12.36
C TYR A 199 -0.80 -16.72 10.99
N ALA A 200 -0.23 -17.81 10.50
CA ALA A 200 -0.52 -18.40 9.20
C ALA A 200 -1.27 -19.74 9.31
N GLY A 201 -1.41 -20.29 10.52
CA GLY A 201 -2.11 -21.54 10.79
C GLY A 201 -1.26 -22.55 11.58
N LEU A 202 -1.84 -23.73 11.77
CA LEU A 202 -1.15 -24.89 12.34
C LEU A 202 -0.55 -25.74 11.22
N VAL A 203 0.64 -26.29 11.45
CA VAL A 203 1.35 -27.17 10.51
C VAL A 203 1.80 -28.42 11.25
N GLN A 204 1.77 -29.56 10.57
CA GLN A 204 2.24 -30.86 11.09
C GLN A 204 3.40 -31.38 10.25
N GLY A 205 4.21 -32.25 10.85
CA GLY A 205 5.27 -32.98 10.13
C GLY A 205 6.41 -32.09 9.63
N ILE A 206 6.67 -30.96 10.31
CA ILE A 206 7.84 -30.14 9.97
C ILE A 206 9.11 -30.86 10.42
N ASP A 207 10.03 -31.05 9.49
CA ASP A 207 11.37 -31.51 9.81
C ASP A 207 12.14 -30.41 10.54
N SER A 208 12.15 -30.50 11.87
CA SER A 208 12.83 -29.55 12.75
C SER A 208 14.34 -29.48 12.50
N ALA A 209 14.94 -30.50 11.88
CA ALA A 209 16.36 -30.47 11.49
C ALA A 209 16.67 -29.46 10.39
N THR A 210 15.67 -29.06 9.60
CA THR A 210 15.81 -28.01 8.56
C THR A 210 15.61 -26.60 9.11
N LEU A 211 15.12 -26.49 10.35
CA LEU A 211 14.86 -25.21 11.00
C LEU A 211 16.02 -24.80 11.89
N ARG A 212 16.21 -23.49 12.05
CA ARG A 212 17.18 -22.93 13.00
C ARG A 212 16.46 -22.20 14.13
N ARG A 213 16.98 -22.30 15.35
CA ARG A 213 16.53 -21.46 16.46
C ARG A 213 16.97 -20.01 16.20
N VAL A 214 16.01 -19.07 16.23
CA VAL A 214 16.26 -17.64 15.98
C VAL A 214 16.06 -16.75 17.20
N GLY A 215 15.45 -17.28 18.26
CA GLY A 215 15.21 -16.55 19.50
C GLY A 215 14.07 -17.16 20.29
N SER A 216 13.45 -16.34 21.12
CA SER A 216 12.23 -16.67 21.86
C SER A 216 11.18 -15.58 21.70
N ALA A 217 9.91 -15.94 21.80
CA ALA A 217 8.78 -15.02 21.88
C ALA A 217 8.12 -15.13 23.25
N ASN A 218 7.79 -14.01 23.88
CA ASN A 218 7.04 -13.99 25.13
C ASN A 218 5.55 -13.88 24.83
N THR A 219 4.83 -15.01 24.76
CA THR A 219 3.44 -15.04 24.31
C THR A 219 2.65 -16.20 24.93
N ALA A 220 1.36 -16.00 25.13
CA ALA A 220 0.38 -17.03 25.50
C ALA A 220 -0.31 -17.66 24.27
N LEU A 221 0.05 -17.22 23.06
CA LEU A 221 -0.58 -17.62 21.80
C LEU A 221 -2.11 -17.41 21.86
N ASP A 222 -2.90 -18.43 21.52
CA ASP A 222 -4.36 -18.46 21.55
C ASP A 222 -4.97 -18.82 22.92
N ALA A 223 -4.15 -19.19 23.91
CA ALA A 223 -4.66 -19.54 25.24
C ALA A 223 -4.88 -18.29 26.10
N ALA A 224 -6.06 -17.67 25.94
CA ALA A 224 -6.43 -16.43 26.63
C ALA A 224 -6.32 -16.49 28.17
N ALA A 225 -6.40 -17.69 28.77
CA ALA A 225 -6.33 -17.91 30.21
C ALA A 225 -4.91 -18.07 30.76
N ASP A 226 -3.92 -18.34 29.91
CA ASP A 226 -2.55 -18.60 30.35
C ASP A 226 -1.73 -17.30 30.44
N PRO A 227 -0.80 -17.19 31.41
CA PRO A 227 0.18 -16.12 31.40
C PRO A 227 1.12 -16.27 30.18
N PRO A 228 1.59 -15.16 29.58
CA PRO A 228 2.61 -15.22 28.55
C PRO A 228 3.87 -15.94 29.05
N ALA A 229 4.42 -16.81 28.21
CA ALA A 229 5.64 -17.54 28.49
C ALA A 229 6.67 -17.32 27.40
N SER A 230 7.95 -17.43 27.75
CA SER A 230 9.03 -17.44 26.76
C SER A 230 9.06 -18.78 26.04
N ILE A 231 8.74 -18.77 24.75
CA ILE A 231 8.71 -19.97 23.90
C ILE A 231 9.80 -19.84 22.85
N ASP A 232 10.55 -20.93 22.64
CA ASP A 232 11.56 -21.00 21.59
C ASP A 232 10.92 -20.87 20.20
N VAL A 233 11.59 -20.08 19.35
CA VAL A 233 11.16 -19.83 17.99
C VAL A 233 12.16 -20.43 17.02
N LEU A 234 11.66 -21.29 16.16
CA LEU A 234 12.40 -21.86 15.04
C LEU A 234 12.03 -21.11 13.76
N ALA A 235 12.95 -20.97 12.81
CA ALA A 235 12.70 -20.28 11.55
C ALA A 235 13.17 -21.09 10.35
N SER A 236 12.51 -20.84 9.22
CA SER A 236 13.01 -21.24 7.91
C SER A 236 14.37 -20.58 7.61
N PRO A 237 15.18 -21.15 6.71
CA PRO A 237 16.50 -20.59 6.36
C PRO A 237 16.46 -19.13 5.89
N ASP A 238 15.39 -18.74 5.19
CA ASP A 238 15.16 -17.40 4.63
C ASP A 238 14.50 -16.40 5.63
N LEU A 239 14.15 -16.86 6.84
CA LEU A 239 13.47 -16.07 7.88
C LEU A 239 12.12 -15.48 7.45
N THR A 240 11.51 -15.98 6.37
CA THR A 240 10.18 -15.51 5.93
C THR A 240 9.09 -16.09 6.80
N ARG A 241 9.33 -17.26 7.42
CA ARG A 241 8.39 -17.95 8.29
C ARG A 241 9.07 -18.44 9.56
N VAL A 242 8.33 -18.35 10.67
CA VAL A 242 8.74 -18.88 11.96
C VAL A 242 7.72 -19.85 12.51
N PHE A 243 8.18 -20.71 13.41
CA PHE A 243 7.43 -21.82 13.98
C PHE A 243 7.60 -21.83 15.49
N VAL A 244 6.49 -22.03 16.18
CA VAL A 244 6.42 -22.11 17.64
C VAL A 244 5.72 -23.41 18.02
N SER A 245 6.33 -24.21 18.88
CA SER A 245 5.72 -25.43 19.41
C SER A 245 5.38 -25.22 20.88
N ARG A 246 4.16 -25.58 21.27
CA ARG A 246 3.78 -25.74 22.66
C ARG A 246 3.85 -27.23 22.95
N GLU A 247 4.71 -27.61 23.91
CA GLU A 247 4.76 -28.98 24.47
C GLU A 247 5.07 -30.10 23.47
N GLN A 248 6.31 -30.22 22.97
CA GLN A 248 6.82 -31.36 22.17
C GLN A 248 5.83 -31.98 21.15
N SER A 249 4.89 -31.19 20.67
CA SER A 249 3.78 -31.67 19.86
C SER A 249 4.20 -31.62 18.40
N GLU A 250 3.75 -32.59 17.62
CA GLU A 250 4.00 -32.62 16.17
C GLU A 250 3.29 -31.48 15.42
N THR A 251 2.34 -30.80 16.09
CA THR A 251 1.63 -29.65 15.55
C THR A 251 2.27 -28.36 16.05
N VAL A 252 2.70 -27.52 15.12
CA VAL A 252 3.35 -26.24 15.44
C VAL A 252 2.58 -25.08 14.84
N TYR A 253 2.60 -23.94 15.52
CA TYR A 253 2.04 -22.69 15.03
C TYR A 253 3.02 -22.07 14.04
N ALA A 254 2.55 -21.80 12.81
CA ALA A 254 3.33 -21.12 11.79
C ALA A 254 2.97 -19.62 11.74
N PHE A 255 3.96 -18.78 11.51
CA PHE A 255 3.78 -17.34 11.38
C PHE A 255 4.60 -16.78 10.22
N ASP A 256 3.98 -15.96 9.39
CA ASP A 256 4.60 -15.27 8.26
C ASP A 256 5.13 -13.90 8.69
N ARG A 257 6.33 -13.56 8.23
CA ARG A 257 6.94 -12.25 8.52
C ARG A 257 6.10 -11.15 7.89
N VAL A 258 5.73 -10.16 8.68
CA VAL A 258 4.96 -9.02 8.17
C VAL A 258 5.90 -8.07 7.44
N THR A 259 5.69 -7.92 6.13
CA THR A 259 6.55 -7.12 5.25
C THR A 259 5.74 -6.09 4.46
N ARG A 260 6.40 -5.00 4.06
CA ARG A 260 5.86 -3.96 3.16
C ARG A 260 6.93 -3.56 2.15
N LEU A 261 6.55 -3.33 0.90
CA LEU A 261 7.43 -2.74 -0.12
C LEU A 261 7.17 -1.24 -0.24
N TYR A 262 8.20 -0.41 -0.08
CA TYR A 262 8.12 1.03 -0.28
C TYR A 262 9.41 1.53 -0.93
N SER A 263 9.30 2.33 -1.99
CA SER A 263 10.45 2.88 -2.72
C SER A 263 11.52 1.84 -3.10
N ASN A 264 11.09 0.66 -3.55
CA ASN A 264 11.93 -0.50 -3.89
C ASN A 264 12.74 -1.12 -2.72
N THR A 265 12.38 -0.77 -1.49
CA THR A 265 12.95 -1.34 -0.26
C THR A 265 11.90 -2.17 0.46
N VAL A 266 12.26 -3.39 0.86
CA VAL A 266 11.42 -4.23 1.70
C VAL A 266 11.61 -3.81 3.14
N TYR A 267 10.52 -3.52 3.83
CA TYR A 267 10.48 -3.19 5.25
C TYR A 267 9.85 -4.34 6.04
N VAL A 268 10.31 -4.53 7.27
CA VAL A 268 9.72 -5.45 8.24
C VAL A 268 9.07 -4.67 9.36
N GLN A 269 7.89 -5.10 9.80
CA GLN A 269 7.22 -4.45 10.93
C GLN A 269 7.96 -4.75 12.23
N ARG A 270 8.12 -3.71 13.05
CA ARG A 270 8.78 -3.77 14.35
C ARG A 270 7.80 -3.46 15.46
N SER A 271 7.93 -4.17 16.58
CA SER A 271 7.07 -4.00 17.76
C SER A 271 7.84 -4.38 19.03
N GLY A 272 7.32 -3.95 20.18
CA GLY A 272 7.63 -4.60 21.46
C GLY A 272 7.09 -6.04 21.50
N ASP A 273 7.12 -6.63 22.69
CA ASP A 273 6.53 -7.95 22.94
C ASP A 273 5.01 -7.93 22.63
N ILE A 274 4.51 -9.04 22.10
CA ILE A 274 3.08 -9.25 21.83
C ILE A 274 2.66 -10.45 22.66
N ALA A 275 1.97 -10.17 23.77
CA ALA A 275 1.79 -11.12 24.85
C ALA A 275 0.76 -12.21 24.53
N ARG A 276 -0.14 -11.99 23.56
CA ARG A 276 -1.21 -12.94 23.20
C ARG A 276 -1.80 -12.66 21.82
N PHE A 277 -2.52 -13.63 21.27
CA PHE A 277 -3.33 -13.41 20.07
C PHE A 277 -4.46 -12.40 20.34
N GLY A 278 -4.82 -11.62 19.31
CA GLY A 278 -5.78 -10.53 19.43
C GLY A 278 -5.16 -9.21 19.90
N GLU A 279 -3.90 -9.22 20.37
CA GLU A 279 -3.13 -8.01 20.63
C GLU A 279 -2.53 -7.46 19.32
N TRP A 280 -2.58 -6.14 19.16
CA TRP A 280 -2.03 -5.47 17.99
C TRP A 280 -0.54 -5.18 18.19
N PRO A 281 0.30 -5.29 17.14
CA PRO A 281 1.64 -4.73 17.17
C PRO A 281 1.61 -3.25 17.53
N SER A 282 2.56 -2.78 18.34
CA SER A 282 2.64 -1.39 18.79
C SER A 282 4.00 -0.78 18.46
N LEU A 283 4.11 0.56 18.54
CA LEU A 283 5.41 1.21 18.32
C LEU A 283 6.45 0.69 19.34
N PRO A 284 7.67 0.33 18.90
CA PRO A 284 8.76 0.00 19.80
C PRO A 284 9.05 1.15 20.78
N SER A 285 9.52 0.84 21.99
CA SER A 285 9.77 1.84 23.05
C SER A 285 10.76 2.95 22.69
N GLY A 286 11.64 2.73 21.70
CA GLY A 286 12.56 3.74 21.16
C GLY A 286 11.95 4.69 20.13
N ILE A 287 10.72 4.45 19.71
CA ILE A 287 9.99 5.28 18.75
C ILE A 287 8.96 6.12 19.52
N PRO A 288 9.03 7.47 19.46
CA PRO A 288 8.08 8.31 20.17
C PRO A 288 6.65 8.05 19.71
N GLN A 289 5.72 8.00 20.66
CA GLN A 289 4.30 7.99 20.36
C GLN A 289 3.88 9.37 19.84
N PRO A 290 3.08 9.44 18.76
CA PRO A 290 2.59 10.70 18.25
C PRO A 290 1.59 11.34 19.21
N GLN A 291 1.63 12.67 19.30
CA GLN A 291 0.76 13.45 20.19
C GLN A 291 -0.62 13.69 19.59
N THR A 292 -0.75 13.60 18.26
CA THR A 292 -2.02 13.73 17.56
C THR A 292 -2.35 12.48 16.75
N PRO A 293 -3.64 12.22 16.45
CA PRO A 293 -4.04 11.10 15.59
C PRO A 293 -3.37 11.13 14.21
N GLU A 294 -3.09 12.31 13.68
CA GLU A 294 -2.45 12.53 12.38
C GLU A 294 -0.93 12.32 12.40
N GLY A 295 -0.34 12.06 13.57
CA GLY A 295 1.08 11.76 13.72
C GLY A 295 1.97 12.96 13.98
N SER A 296 1.46 14.18 13.78
CA SER A 296 2.24 15.41 13.93
C SER A 296 2.54 15.73 15.41
N PRO A 297 3.68 16.35 15.75
CA PRO A 297 4.84 16.63 14.90
C PRO A 297 5.83 15.46 14.83
N THR A 298 5.46 14.28 15.32
CA THR A 298 6.37 13.12 15.45
C THR A 298 6.68 12.48 14.11
N PHE A 299 5.67 12.39 13.26
CA PHE A 299 5.73 11.84 11.92
C PHE A 299 5.36 12.90 10.89
N THR A 300 6.07 12.89 9.76
CA THR A 300 5.81 13.73 8.60
C THR A 300 5.50 12.82 7.41
N PRO A 301 4.49 13.12 6.56
CA PRO A 301 4.25 12.37 5.33
C PRO A 301 5.49 12.33 4.45
N ASP A 302 5.79 11.16 3.88
CA ASP A 302 6.92 10.95 2.95
C ASP A 302 6.43 10.63 1.54
N GLY A 303 5.43 9.78 1.41
CA GLY A 303 4.81 9.44 0.12
C GLY A 303 3.67 8.44 0.27
N GLN A 304 3.36 7.71 -0.80
CA GLN A 304 2.42 6.60 -0.79
C GLN A 304 3.11 5.34 -1.30
N ASP A 305 2.72 4.19 -0.76
CA ASP A 305 3.14 2.91 -1.32
C ASP A 305 2.31 2.49 -2.54
N ALA A 306 2.60 1.31 -3.10
CA ALA A 306 1.91 0.79 -4.27
C ALA A 306 0.40 0.54 -4.05
N SER A 307 -0.04 0.43 -2.79
CA SER A 307 -1.43 0.25 -2.39
C SER A 307 -2.14 1.57 -2.12
N GLY A 308 -1.46 2.71 -2.29
CA GLY A 308 -1.99 4.05 -2.01
C GLY A 308 -2.03 4.40 -0.52
N VAL A 309 -1.39 3.62 0.36
CA VAL A 309 -1.32 3.92 1.79
C VAL A 309 -0.24 4.97 2.02
N THR A 310 -0.60 6.07 2.71
CA THR A 310 0.36 7.12 3.06
C THR A 310 1.42 6.56 4.00
N VAL A 311 2.67 6.70 3.58
CA VAL A 311 3.85 6.35 4.33
C VAL A 311 4.39 7.61 4.99
N TYR A 312 4.72 7.50 6.28
CA TYR A 312 5.28 8.57 7.06
C TYR A 312 6.71 8.22 7.45
N ARG A 313 7.52 9.25 7.72
CA ARG A 313 8.84 9.12 8.34
C ARG A 313 8.86 9.88 9.66
N ARG A 314 9.75 9.50 10.56
CA ARG A 314 9.97 10.28 11.78
C ARG A 314 10.52 11.66 11.40
N THR A 315 9.98 12.70 12.00
CA THR A 315 10.39 14.08 11.72
C THR A 315 11.89 14.23 11.92
N GLY A 316 12.57 14.80 10.91
CA GLY A 316 14.04 14.94 10.89
C GLY A 316 14.83 13.69 10.49
N SER A 317 14.18 12.59 10.10
CA SER A 317 14.84 11.37 9.59
C SER A 317 14.51 11.09 8.12
N SER A 318 15.17 10.09 7.51
CA SER A 318 14.85 9.54 6.18
C SER A 318 14.12 8.19 6.31
N ALA A 319 13.49 7.74 5.21
CA ALA A 319 12.87 6.43 5.12
C ALA A 319 13.88 5.26 5.31
N ASP A 320 15.19 5.49 5.14
CA ASP A 320 16.23 4.48 5.42
C ASP A 320 16.37 4.20 6.92
N SER A 321 15.94 5.12 7.78
CA SER A 321 15.90 4.90 9.22
C SER A 321 14.65 4.17 9.68
N GLY A 322 13.69 3.95 8.77
CA GLY A 322 12.39 3.36 9.03
C GLY A 322 11.23 4.26 8.63
N ILE A 323 10.06 3.65 8.53
CA ILE A 323 8.81 4.28 8.12
C ILE A 323 7.70 3.96 9.12
N ALA A 324 6.70 4.83 9.18
CA ALA A 324 5.51 4.67 10.00
C ALA A 324 4.25 4.63 9.14
N ILE A 325 3.27 3.84 9.58
CA ILE A 325 1.93 3.77 8.97
C ILE A 325 0.92 4.18 10.02
N ALA A 326 0.02 5.08 9.61
CA ALA A 326 -1.04 5.61 10.47
C ALA A 326 -2.07 4.54 10.85
N PRO A 327 -2.80 4.73 11.96
CA PRO A 327 -3.93 3.90 12.34
C PRO A 327 -4.98 3.76 11.23
N GLY A 328 -5.70 2.63 11.24
CA GLY A 328 -6.89 2.45 10.40
C GLY A 328 -6.60 2.20 8.92
N SER A 329 -5.45 1.60 8.61
CA SER A 329 -5.19 1.07 7.26
C SER A 329 -6.25 0.04 6.85
N PRO A 330 -6.47 -0.23 5.54
CA PRO A 330 -7.40 -1.27 5.12
C PRO A 330 -7.04 -2.65 5.71
N ALA A 331 -8.02 -3.52 5.94
CA ALA A 331 -7.76 -4.87 6.47
C ALA A 331 -6.86 -5.73 5.56
N SER A 332 -6.81 -5.42 4.26
CA SER A 332 -5.93 -6.06 3.28
C SER A 332 -4.49 -5.54 3.29
N ASP A 333 -4.24 -4.38 3.92
CA ASP A 333 -2.90 -3.80 4.07
C ASP A 333 -2.05 -4.67 5.01
N PRO A 334 -0.70 -4.69 4.89
CA PRO A 334 0.15 -5.41 5.83
C PRO A 334 -0.02 -5.01 7.30
N ALA A 335 -0.43 -3.77 7.61
CA ALA A 335 -0.79 -3.36 8.97
C ALA A 335 -2.24 -3.78 9.37
N ALA A 336 -3.03 -4.31 8.44
CA ALA A 336 -4.29 -5.01 8.65
C ALA A 336 -5.36 -4.27 9.48
N GLY A 337 -5.40 -2.94 9.40
CA GLY A 337 -6.34 -2.14 10.21
C GLY A 337 -5.95 -1.98 11.66
N ASN A 338 -4.65 -2.06 11.96
CA ASN A 338 -4.13 -1.75 13.29
C ASN A 338 -4.68 -0.40 13.79
N PRO A 339 -5.26 -0.34 15.01
CA PRO A 339 -5.81 0.88 15.59
C PRO A 339 -4.71 1.86 16.07
N GLY A 340 -3.46 1.43 16.13
CA GLY A 340 -2.31 2.23 16.51
C GLY A 340 -1.36 2.51 15.34
N TRP A 341 -0.42 3.42 15.59
CA TRP A 341 0.70 3.65 14.68
C TRP A 341 1.63 2.44 14.65
N THR A 342 2.13 2.10 13.47
CA THR A 342 3.07 0.97 13.29
C THR A 342 4.40 1.47 12.78
N TRP A 343 5.49 0.82 13.20
CA TRP A 343 6.86 1.14 12.78
C TRP A 343 7.44 0.01 11.94
N TRP A 344 8.21 0.38 10.92
CA TRP A 344 8.80 -0.56 9.98
C TRP A 344 10.24 -0.16 9.69
N GLU A 345 11.15 -1.13 9.70
CA GLU A 345 12.57 -0.91 9.43
C GLU A 345 12.97 -1.62 8.13
N PRO A 346 13.92 -1.09 7.35
CA PRO A 346 14.42 -1.78 6.17
C PRO A 346 14.92 -3.18 6.53
N LEU A 347 14.49 -4.17 5.75
CA LEU A 347 14.98 -5.53 5.85
C LEU A 347 16.45 -5.52 5.44
N GLN A 348 17.33 -5.63 6.44
CA GLN A 348 18.76 -5.76 6.21
C GLN A 348 19.00 -7.07 5.45
N THR A 349 19.62 -6.97 4.27
CA THR A 349 20.10 -8.14 3.55
C THR A 349 21.31 -8.66 4.34
N PRO A 350 21.34 -9.95 4.74
CA PRO A 350 22.43 -10.51 5.53
C PRO A 350 23.79 -10.46 4.84
#